data_AF-A0A0C1FKC5-F1
#
_entry.id   AF-A0A0C1FKC5-F1
#
_cell.length_a   1.000
_cell.length_b   1.000
_cell.length_c   1.000
_cell.angle_alpha   90.00
_cell.angle_beta   90.00
_cell.angle_gamma   90.00
#
_symmetry.space_group_name_H-M   'P 1'
#
loop_
_entity.id
_entity.type
_entity.pdbx_description
1 polymer ?
#
loop_
_entity_poly.entity_id
_entity_poly.type
_entity_poly.pdbx_seq_one_letter_code
_entity_poly.pdbx_strand_id
1 'polypeptide(L)'
;MRELEPPFELSLDDQLLRISEHELAGKRVFHVNFGSGAKPLVIAVGISAKDQKFWTSIPEGRQAEAQRIGKLIADYIRGKKKKN
;
A
#
# COMPACT_ATOMS: atom_id res chain seq x y z
N MET A 1 20.30 -4.61 -1.50
CA MET A 1 19.01 -4.27 -2.14
C MET A 1 17.94 -5.03 -1.37
N ARG A 2 16.85 -4.37 -0.95
CA ARG A 2 15.74 -5.10 -0.32
C ARG A 2 15.00 -5.87 -1.41
N GLU A 3 14.58 -7.10 -1.12
CA GLU A 3 13.69 -7.85 -2.00
C GLU A 3 12.31 -7.20 -1.95
N LEU A 4 11.77 -6.83 -3.11
CA LEU A 4 10.40 -6.34 -3.24
C LEU A 4 9.45 -7.52 -3.02
N GLU A 5 8.35 -7.29 -2.32
CA GLU A 5 7.32 -8.33 -2.20
C GLU A 5 6.74 -8.64 -3.59
N PRO A 6 6.62 -9.93 -3.98
CA PRO A 6 5.90 -10.27 -5.20
C PRO A 6 4.46 -9.76 -5.10
N PRO A 7 3.80 -9.44 -6.22
CA PRO A 7 2.42 -8.99 -6.22
C PRO A 7 1.53 -9.95 -5.42
N PHE A 8 0.67 -9.38 -4.58
CA PHE A 8 -0.22 -10.13 -3.70
C PHE A 8 -1.63 -9.52 -3.73
N GLU A 9 -2.59 -10.32 -3.30
CA GLU A 9 -4.00 -9.94 -3.28
C GLU A 9 -4.47 -9.72 -1.84
N LEU A 10 -5.26 -8.67 -1.64
CA LEU A 10 -5.92 -8.35 -0.38
C LEU A 10 -7.42 -8.18 -0.63
N SER A 11 -8.25 -8.58 0.33
CA SER A 11 -9.70 -8.31 0.28
C SER A 11 -10.04 -7.11 1.14
N LEU A 12 -10.81 -6.16 0.60
CA LEU A 12 -11.36 -5.01 1.31
C LEU A 12 -12.81 -4.83 0.89
N ASP A 13 -13.75 -4.88 1.84
CA ASP A 13 -15.19 -4.65 1.59
C ASP A 13 -15.73 -5.52 0.42
N ASP A 14 -15.42 -6.83 0.43
CA ASP A 14 -15.75 -7.82 -0.62
C ASP A 14 -15.13 -7.54 -2.01
N GLN A 15 -14.22 -6.58 -2.09
CA GLN A 15 -13.45 -6.27 -3.29
C GLN A 15 -12.04 -6.84 -3.19
N LEU A 16 -11.63 -7.57 -4.23
CA LEU A 16 -10.26 -8.08 -4.36
C LEU A 16 -9.33 -6.99 -4.92
N LEU A 17 -8.34 -6.62 -4.13
CA LEU A 17 -7.31 -5.65 -4.47
C LEU A 17 -6.02 -6.36 -4.86
N ARG A 18 -5.47 -6.03 -6.02
CA ARG A 18 -4.13 -6.45 -6.42
C ARG A 18 -3.10 -5.39 -6.02
N ILE A 19 -2.17 -5.78 -5.16
CA ILE A 19 -1.11 -4.92 -4.65
C ILE A 19 0.21 -5.31 -5.29
N SER A 20 0.95 -4.32 -5.76
CA SER A 20 2.31 -4.51 -6.26
C SER A 20 3.25 -3.52 -5.57
N GLU A 21 4.31 -4.02 -4.97
CA GLU A 21 5.33 -3.17 -4.37
C GLU A 21 6.29 -2.67 -5.44
N HIS A 22 6.58 -1.36 -5.40
CA HIS A 22 7.57 -0.73 -6.23
C HIS A 22 8.46 0.18 -5.38
N GLU A 23 9.65 0.47 -5.91
CA GLU A 23 10.54 1.48 -5.37
C GLU A 23 10.63 2.66 -6.35
N LEU A 24 10.34 3.86 -5.88
CA LEU A 24 10.41 5.09 -6.67
C LEU A 24 11.27 6.11 -5.94
N ALA A 25 12.40 6.49 -6.52
CA ALA A 25 13.35 7.45 -5.95
C ALA A 25 13.75 7.11 -4.49
N GLY A 26 14.02 5.83 -4.20
CA GLY A 26 14.36 5.35 -2.85
C GLY A 26 13.19 5.29 -1.88
N LYS A 27 11.96 5.57 -2.33
CA LYS A 27 10.73 5.46 -1.54
C LYS A 27 9.98 4.20 -1.91
N ARG A 28 9.51 3.50 -0.88
CA ARG A 28 8.63 2.35 -1.03
C ARG A 28 7.22 2.83 -1.37
N VAL A 29 6.70 2.38 -2.49
CA VAL A 29 5.34 2.68 -2.95
C VAL A 29 4.60 1.37 -3.29
N PHE A 30 3.29 1.41 -3.18
CA PHE A 30 2.42 0.27 -3.43
C PHE A 30 1.38 0.68 -4.45
N HIS A 31 1.40 0.02 -5.59
CA HIS A 31 0.37 0.19 -6.59
C HIS A 31 -0.82 -0.71 -6.25
N VAL A 32 -1.99 -0.11 -6.11
CA VAL A 32 -3.25 -0.77 -5.77
C VAL A 32 -4.15 -0.76 -6.99
N ASN A 33 -4.42 -1.93 -7.52
CA ASN A 33 -5.38 -2.14 -8.58
C ASN A 33 -6.66 -2.73 -8.00
N PHE A 34 -7.76 -2.00 -8.19
CA PHE A 34 -9.10 -2.30 -7.72
C PHE A 34 -9.89 -3.20 -8.68
N GLY A 35 -9.32 -3.58 -9.82
CA GLY A 35 -10.00 -4.33 -10.88
C GLY A 35 -10.71 -3.42 -11.91
N SER A 36 -11.66 -3.99 -12.65
CA SER A 36 -12.35 -3.29 -13.73
C SER A 36 -13.35 -2.26 -13.19
N GLY A 37 -12.99 -0.97 -13.23
CA GLY A 37 -13.92 0.15 -13.05
C GLY A 37 -13.45 1.25 -12.11
N ALA A 38 -12.58 0.93 -11.14
CA ALA A 38 -12.04 1.91 -10.21
C ALA A 38 -10.63 2.34 -10.62
N LYS A 39 -10.37 3.66 -10.55
CA LYS A 39 -9.03 4.19 -10.82
C LYS A 39 -8.02 3.57 -9.85
N PRO A 40 -6.85 3.10 -10.34
CA PRO A 40 -5.80 2.60 -9.47
C PRO A 40 -5.31 3.70 -8.51
N LEU A 41 -4.71 3.27 -7.41
CA LEU A 41 -4.19 4.14 -6.38
C LEU A 41 -2.75 3.76 -6.09
N VAL A 42 -1.84 4.74 -6.09
CA VAL A 42 -0.51 4.53 -5.53
C VAL A 42 -0.53 4.96 -4.08
N ILE A 43 -0.09 4.08 -3.19
CA ILE A 43 0.04 4.34 -1.76
C ILE A 43 1.52 4.41 -1.42
N ALA A 44 1.91 5.44 -0.68
CA ALA A 44 3.27 5.61 -0.18
C ALA A 44 3.28 5.87 1.32
N VAL A 45 4.44 5.68 1.95
CA VAL A 45 4.68 6.15 3.32
C VAL A 45 5.22 7.57 3.27
N GLY A 46 4.42 8.53 3.74
CA GLY A 46 4.84 9.89 4.01
C GLY A 46 5.41 10.03 5.41
N ILE A 47 6.20 11.10 5.63
CA ILE A 47 6.68 11.52 6.95
C ILE A 47 6.09 12.92 7.21
N SER A 48 5.40 13.09 8.33
CA SER A 48 4.81 14.37 8.70
C SER A 48 5.85 15.32 9.29
N ALA A 49 5.48 16.60 9.49
CA ALA A 49 6.34 17.58 10.15
C ALA A 49 6.74 17.21 11.59
N LYS A 50 6.06 16.23 12.20
CA LYS A 50 6.37 15.69 13.54
C LYS A 50 7.17 14.38 13.49
N ASP A 51 7.78 14.06 12.34
CA ASP A 51 8.51 12.82 12.07
C ASP A 51 7.64 11.54 12.22
N GLN A 52 6.31 11.69 12.07
CA GLN A 52 5.39 10.56 12.13
C GLN A 52 5.14 9.98 10.75
N LYS A 53 5.31 8.67 10.62
CA LYS A 53 5.00 7.93 9.39
C LYS A 53 3.49 7.82 9.21
N PHE A 54 3.02 8.14 8.01
CA PHE A 54 1.61 8.02 7.65
C PHE A 54 1.46 7.48 6.24
N TRP A 55 0.34 6.82 5.98
CA TRP A 55 0.00 6.37 4.63
C TRP A 55 -0.61 7.51 3.83
N THR A 56 -0.15 7.68 2.59
CA THR A 56 -0.64 8.72 1.67
C THR A 56 -0.95 8.16 0.30
N SER A 57 -1.91 8.79 -0.39
CA SER A 57 -2.34 8.43 -1.75
C SER A 57 -1.74 9.35 -2.82
N ILE A 58 -1.42 8.78 -3.98
CA ILE A 58 -1.10 9.49 -5.22
C ILE A 58 -2.00 8.89 -6.32
N PRO A 59 -2.89 9.67 -6.97
CA PRO A 59 -3.15 11.10 -6.75
C PRO A 59 -3.79 11.41 -5.38
N GLU A 60 -3.69 12.68 -4.98
CA GLU A 60 -4.24 13.20 -3.73
C GLU A 60 -5.79 13.13 -3.69
N GLY A 61 -6.36 13.25 -2.49
CA GLY A 61 -7.83 13.18 -2.28
C GLY A 61 -8.36 11.80 -1.88
N ARG A 62 -7.50 10.78 -1.85
CA ARG A 62 -7.83 9.38 -1.46
C ARG A 62 -7.17 8.95 -0.16
N GLN A 63 -6.95 9.90 0.75
CA GLN A 63 -6.22 9.69 2.00
C GLN A 63 -6.87 8.64 2.91
N ALA A 64 -8.20 8.60 2.97
CA ALA A 64 -8.94 7.62 3.77
C ALA A 64 -8.79 6.18 3.23
N GLU A 65 -8.72 6.02 1.90
CA GLU A 65 -8.43 4.73 1.26
C GLU A 65 -6.97 4.33 1.51
N ALA A 66 -6.03 5.27 1.33
CA ALA A 66 -4.61 5.01 1.58
C ALA A 66 -4.34 4.55 3.02
N GLN A 67 -4.99 5.15 4.01
CA GLN A 67 -4.85 4.72 5.40
C GLN A 67 -5.39 3.31 5.65
N ARG A 68 -6.59 3.00 5.13
CA ARG A 68 -7.21 1.68 5.29
C ARG A 68 -6.38 0.59 4.60
N ILE A 69 -6.07 0.79 3.33
CA ILE A 69 -5.33 -0.18 2.52
C ILE A 69 -3.87 -0.29 2.99
N GLY A 70 -3.24 0.83 3.32
CA GLY A 70 -1.87 0.85 3.85
C GLY A 70 -1.75 0.06 5.16
N LYS A 71 -2.74 0.15 6.05
CA LYS A 71 -2.81 -0.69 7.25
C LYS A 71 -2.89 -2.18 6.89
N LEU A 72 -3.75 -2.57 5.96
CA LEU A 72 -3.87 -3.97 5.50
C LEU A 72 -2.56 -4.50 4.90
N ILE A 73 -1.88 -3.69 4.08
CA ILE A 73 -0.55 -4.01 3.53
C ILE A 73 0.45 -4.24 4.66
N ALA A 74 0.49 -3.34 5.65
CA ALA A 74 1.40 -3.47 6.79
C ALA A 74 1.13 -4.76 7.59
N ASP A 75 -0.13 -5.06 7.85
CA ASP A 75 -0.55 -6.25 8.59
C ASP A 75 -0.23 -7.53 7.82
N TYR A 76 -0.44 -7.56 6.50
CA TYR A 76 -0.06 -8.68 5.64
C TYR A 76 1.45 -8.96 5.66
N ILE A 77 2.26 -7.93 5.43
CA ILE A 77 3.72 -8.05 5.41
C ILE A 77 4.26 -8.45 6.79
N ARG A 78 3.71 -7.86 7.86
CA ARG A 78 4.09 -8.21 9.24
C ARG A 78 3.68 -9.63 9.61
N GLY A 79 2.50 -10.06 9.16
CA GLY A 79 1.99 -11.42 9.38
C GLY A 79 2.86 -12.48 8.71
N LYS A 80 3.30 -12.23 7.46
CA LYS A 80 4.27 -13.08 6.76
C LYS A 80 5.58 -13.22 7.53
N LYS A 81 6.14 -12.09 8.00
CA LYS A 81 7.39 -12.09 8.78
C LYS A 81 7.32 -12.84 10.12
N LYS A 82 6.14 -13.08 10.67
CA LYS A 82 5.96 -13.80 11.94
C LYS A 82 5.77 -15.30 11.76
N LYS A 83 5.46 -15.76 10.53
CA LYS A 83 5.28 -17.17 10.17
C LYS A 83 6.54 -17.82 9.60
N ASN A 84 7.62 -17.05 9.45
CA ASN A 84 8.92 -17.45 8.96
C ASN A 84 9.95 -17.29 10.08
#